data_AF-A0A1F9CXB0-F1
#
_entry.id   AF-A0A1F9CXB0-F1
#
_cell.length_a   1.000
_cell.length_b   1.000
_cell.length_c   1.000
_cell.angle_alpha   90.00
_cell.angle_beta   90.00
_cell.angle_gamma   90.00
#
_symmetry.space_group_name_H-M   'P 1'
#
loop_
_entity.id
_entity.type
_entity.pdbx_description
1 polymer ?
#
loop_
_entity_poly.entity_id
_entity_poly.type
_entity_poly.pdbx_seq_one_letter_code
_entity_poly.pdbx_strand_id
1 'polypeptide(L)' 'MGPTYPYIYKWKNNEKRKTLFGRKCQVIKRTRANSALVEFENGQREIISRNALKKESICAR' A
#
# COMPACT_ATOMS: atom_id res chain seq x y z
N MET A 1 4.98 -1.16 -19.80
CA MET A 1 5.08 -1.89 -18.52
C MET A 1 4.40 -1.05 -17.46
N GLY A 2 3.14 -1.34 -17.15
CA GLY A 2 2.40 -0.57 -16.14
C GLY A 2 3.00 -0.74 -14.74
N PRO A 3 2.75 0.20 -13.81
CA PRO A 3 3.22 0.07 -12.44
C PRO A 3 2.68 -1.25 -11.88
N THR A 4 3.58 -2.17 -11.59
CA THR A 4 3.26 -3.31 -10.75
C THR A 4 2.97 -2.72 -9.39
N TYR A 5 1.76 -2.91 -8.87
CA TYR A 5 1.40 -2.58 -7.50
C TYR A 5 1.54 -3.84 -6.65
N PRO A 6 2.76 -4.21 -6.20
CA PRO A 6 2.99 -5.47 -5.51
C PRO A 6 2.49 -5.45 -4.06
N TYR A 7 1.86 -4.36 -3.61
CA TYR A 7 1.37 -4.24 -2.24
C TYR A 7 -0.13 -3.96 -2.22
N ILE A 8 -0.81 -4.61 -1.28
CA ILE A 8 -2.21 -4.37 -0.95
C ILE A 8 -2.32 -3.87 0.49
N TYR A 9 -3.14 -2.84 0.69
CA TYR A 9 -3.40 -2.28 2.02
C TYR A 9 -4.44 -3.12 2.76
N LYS A 10 -4.10 -3.67 3.93
CA LYS A 10 -4.98 -4.60 4.69
C LYS A 10 -5.44 -4.09 6.06
N TRP A 11 -5.12 -2.85 6.44
CA TRP A 11 -5.55 -2.33 7.73
C TRP A 11 -6.96 -1.78 7.69
N LYS A 12 -7.76 -2.13 8.71
CA LYS A 12 -9.18 -1.75 8.86
C LYS A 12 -9.50 -1.08 10.20
N ASN A 13 -8.47 -0.56 10.88
CA ASN A 13 -8.57 -0.13 12.29
C ASN A 13 -9.31 1.20 12.52
N ASN A 14 -9.72 1.92 11.47
CA ASN A 14 -10.47 3.17 11.54
C ASN A 14 -11.38 3.26 10.31
N GLU A 15 -12.46 4.04 10.38
CA GLU A 15 -13.41 4.23 9.26
C GLU A 15 -12.71 4.74 8.00
N LYS A 16 -11.80 5.72 8.15
CA LYS A 16 -10.95 6.22 7.05
C LYS A 16 -9.98 5.17 6.48
N ARG A 17 -9.61 4.15 7.25
CA ARG A 17 -8.73 3.06 6.79
C ARG A 17 -9.52 1.93 6.14
N LYS A 18 -10.78 1.72 6.54
CA LYS A 18 -11.71 0.79 5.88
C LYS A 18 -11.94 1.17 4.42
N THR A 19 -12.03 2.46 4.09
CA THR A 19 -12.16 2.92 2.68
C THR A 19 -10.91 2.67 1.83
N LEU A 20 -9.75 2.47 2.48
CA LEU A 20 -8.48 2.13 1.82
C LEU A 20 -8.19 0.63 1.81
N PHE A 21 -8.97 -0.17 2.56
CA PHE A 21 -8.78 -1.61 2.66
C PHE A 21 -8.97 -2.30 1.30
N GLY A 22 -8.03 -3.15 0.93
CA GLY A 22 -8.06 -3.90 -0.32
C GLY A 22 -7.51 -3.13 -1.53
N ARG A 23 -7.12 -1.86 -1.38
CA ARG A 23 -6.55 -1.08 -2.49
C ARG A 23 -5.12 -1.49 -2.79
N LYS A 24 -4.79 -1.45 -4.08
CA LYS A 24 -3.43 -1.70 -4.57
C LYS A 24 -2.60 -0.44 -4.44
N CYS A 25 -1.34 -0.63 -4.05
CA CYS A 25 -0.41 0.46 -3.83
C CYS A 25 1.02 0.06 -4.18
N GLN A 26 1.80 1.09 -4.51
CA GLN A 26 3.23 0.99 -4.76
C GLN A 26 3.99 1.79 -3.71
N VAL A 27 5.08 1.22 -3.20
CA VAL A 27 5.94 1.93 -2.26
C VAL A 27 6.85 2.86 -3.05
N ILE A 28 6.66 4.17 -2.88
CA ILE A 28 7.48 5.21 -3.51
C ILE A 28 8.76 5.43 -2.70
N LYS A 29 8.63 5.56 -1.37
CA LYS A 29 9.78 5.84 -0.49
C LYS A 29 9.62 5.17 0.86
N ARG A 30 10.70 4.61 1.40
CA ARG A 30 10.74 4.09 2.77
C ARG A 30 11.21 5.20 3.71
N THR A 31 10.50 5.38 4.82
CA THR A 31 10.82 6.41 5.82
C THR A 31 11.33 5.78 7.11
N ARG A 32 11.68 6.63 8.09
CA ARG A 32 11.98 6.18 9.46
C ARG A 32 10.70 5.66 10.16
N ALA A 33 10.89 4.92 11.26
CA ALA A 33 9.82 4.37 12.10
C ALA A 33 8.85 3.39 11.42
N ASN A 34 9.37 2.38 10.69
CA ASN A 34 8.55 1.33 10.06
C ASN A 34 7.48 1.84 9.08
N SER A 35 7.63 3.05 8.54
CA SER A 35 6.69 3.67 7.62
C SER A 35 7.21 3.73 6.18
N ALA A 36 6.28 3.82 5.24
CA ALA A 36 6.54 3.93 3.81
C ALA A 36 5.54 4.90 3.19
N LEU A 37 6.03 5.82 2.38
CA LEU A 37 5.23 6.60 1.47
C LEU A 37 4.81 5.68 0.33
N VAL A 38 3.50 5.46 0.22
CA VAL A 38 2.91 4.71 -0.88
C VAL A 38 2.05 5.59 -1.75
N GLU A 39 1.94 5.19 -3.00
CA GLU A 39 0.97 5.74 -3.94
C GLU A 39 -0.04 4.66 -4.28
N PHE A 40 -1.32 4.97 -4.06
CA PHE A 40 -2.44 4.12 -4.41
C PHE A 40 -2.80 4.27 -5.89
N GLU A 41 -3.54 3.30 -6.44
CA GLU A 41 -4.03 3.31 -7.82
C GLU A 41 -4.80 4.59 -8.23
N ASN A 42 -5.44 5.27 -7.28
CA ASN A 42 -6.15 6.54 -7.52
C ASN A 42 -5.23 7.79 -7.56
N GLY A 43 -3.90 7.61 -7.53
CA GLY A 43 -2.93 8.71 -7.46
C GLY A 43 -2.79 9.34 -6.07
N GLN A 44 -3.48 8.80 -5.07
CA GLN A 44 -3.40 9.26 -3.68
C GLN A 44 -2.08 8.80 -3.05
N ARG A 45 -1.32 9.73 -2.47
CA ARG A 45 -0.07 9.45 -1.76
C ARG A 45 -0.28 9.53 -0.25
N GLU A 46 0.11 8.49 0.46
CA GLU A 46 -0.02 8.46 1.90
C GLU A 46 1.17 7.78 2.57
N ILE A 47 1.53 8.26 3.75
CA ILE A 47 2.54 7.63 4.59
C ILE A 47 1.82 6.61 5.46
N ILE A 48 2.08 5.34 5.19
CA ILE A 48 1.47 4.23 5.91
C ILE A 48 2.55 3.33 6.52
N SER A 49 2.20 2.64 7.59
CA SER A 49 3.08 1.66 8.19
C SER A 49 3.31 0.49 7.22
N ARG A 50 4.55 0.00 7.14
CA ARG A 50 4.91 -1.19 6.36
C ARG A 50 4.14 -2.43 6.82
N ASN A 51 3.76 -2.47 8.10
CA ASN A 51 2.93 -3.54 8.67
C ASN A 51 1.50 -3.53 8.10
N ALA A 52 1.04 -2.42 7.54
CA ALA A 52 -0.25 -2.31 6.87
C ALA A 52 -0.24 -2.83 5.43
N LEU A 53 0.97 -2.96 4.86
CA LEU A 53 1.20 -3.39 3.50
C LEU A 53 1.46 -4.89 3.48
N LYS A 54 0.62 -5.63 2.77
CA LYS A 54 0.89 -7.03 2.45
C LYS A 54 1.40 -7.11 1.03
N LYS A 55 2.47 -7.89 0.81
CA LYS A 55 2.89 -8.21 -0.56
C LYS A 55 1.78 -9.02 -1.21
N GLU A 56 1.14 -8.44 -2.22
CA GLU A 56 0.35 -9.19 -3.18
C GLU A 56 1.36 -9.62 -4.23
N SER A 57 1.95 -10.79 -4.00
CA SER A 57 2.76 -11.43 -5.02
C SER A 57 1.83 -11.68 -6.18
N ILE A 58 1.89 -10.83 -7.20
CA ILE A 58 1.47 -11.21 -8.54
C ILE A 58 2.24 -12.49 -8.83
N CYS A 59 1.51 -13.59 -8.82
CA CYS A 59 2.02 -14.89 -9.18
C CYS A 59 2.64 -14.76 -10.57
N ALA A 60 3.96 -14.62 -10.62
CA ALA A 60 4.74 -14.77 -11.83
C ALA A 60 5.26 -16.19 -11.82
N ARG A 61 4.41 -17.10 -12.33
CA ARG A 61 4.65 -18.48 -12.77
C ARG A 61 5.20 -19.47 -11.75
#